data_AF-A0A5C9DBL0-F1
#
_entry.id   AF-A0A5C9DBL0-F1
#
_cell.length_a   1.000
_cell.length_b   1.000
_cell.length_c   1.000
_cell.angle_alpha   90.00
_cell.angle_beta   90.00
_cell.angle_gamma   90.00
#
_symmetry.space_group_name_H-M   'P 1'
#
loop_
_entity.id
_entity.type
_entity.pdbx_description
1 polymer ?
#
loop_
_entity_poly.entity_id
_entity_poly.type
_entity_poly.pdbx_seq_one_letter_code
_entity_poly.pdbx_strand_id
1 'polypeptide(L)'
;MNNRIVSHNAMPAIIALAALIVLFSLEGCASSKEKGKPSVVTAPSALSGERKAISGEIAPYSGGGRTLVVYFSQGEATKWAAEDIADIFGADIEEIEEKKPRKANFIGFMLAGFQSTFKLSSGIKEPKLDPTEYDRVFVLTPVWSWGLAPPVRSWLALHKGSLPKSAFATVSGDTNPDKIVAAMAKASGAVPAAFTGFVEVDFKPEGRASYVAKLSAMIDSMR
;
A
#
# COMPACT_ATOMS: atom_id res chain seq x y z
N MET A 1 28.12 -79.74 -25.30
CA MET A 1 29.42 -80.09 -25.91
C MET A 1 30.50 -79.38 -25.13
N ASN A 2 31.41 -80.16 -24.55
CA ASN A 2 32.66 -79.70 -23.93
C ASN A 2 33.48 -78.88 -24.93
N ASN A 3 34.15 -77.82 -24.48
CA ASN A 3 35.58 -77.85 -24.16
C ASN A 3 36.14 -76.43 -24.02
N ARG A 4 36.92 -76.24 -22.93
CA ARG A 4 38.30 -75.68 -22.84
C ARG A 4 38.56 -74.33 -23.53
N ILE A 5 39.26 -73.38 -22.92
CA ILE A 5 40.69 -73.37 -22.55
C ILE A 5 40.83 -72.14 -21.63
N VAL A 6 41.21 -72.19 -20.35
CA VAL A 6 42.47 -72.57 -19.67
C VAL A 6 43.69 -71.70 -20.01
N SER A 7 43.98 -70.81 -19.05
CA SER A 7 45.31 -70.38 -18.61
C SER A 7 46.07 -69.39 -19.51
N HIS A 8 47.02 -68.58 -19.04
CA HIS A 8 47.89 -68.74 -17.89
C HIS A 8 48.59 -67.40 -17.58
N ASN A 9 49.06 -67.29 -16.34
CA ASN A 9 50.27 -66.59 -15.90
C ASN A 9 50.22 -65.06 -15.72
N ALA A 10 50.88 -64.48 -14.73
CA ALA A 10 51.52 -64.98 -13.51
C ALA A 10 51.94 -63.77 -12.66
N MET A 11 51.74 -63.87 -11.33
CA MET A 11 52.64 -63.45 -10.25
C MET A 11 53.09 -61.95 -10.16
N PRO A 12 53.70 -61.50 -9.05
CA PRO A 12 53.00 -61.11 -7.82
C PRO A 12 53.56 -59.78 -7.24
N ALA A 13 53.21 -59.52 -5.98
CA ALA A 13 54.03 -58.88 -4.96
C ALA A 13 53.71 -57.42 -4.55
N ILE A 14 53.29 -57.31 -3.28
CA ILE A 14 53.81 -56.44 -2.21
C ILE A 14 53.77 -54.94 -2.57
N ILE A 15 53.00 -54.09 -1.88
CA ILE A 15 53.40 -53.47 -0.60
C ILE A 15 52.15 -52.93 0.10
N ALA A 16 52.01 -53.30 1.37
CA ALA A 16 51.11 -52.67 2.32
C ALA A 16 51.58 -51.26 2.66
N LEU A 17 50.68 -50.28 2.71
CA LEU A 17 50.70 -49.29 3.79
C LEU A 17 49.32 -48.64 3.97
N ALA A 18 48.85 -48.72 5.21
CA ALA A 18 47.60 -48.15 5.67
C ALA A 18 47.66 -46.61 5.73
N ALA A 19 46.58 -45.97 5.29
CA ALA A 19 46.15 -44.67 5.80
C ALA A 19 44.63 -44.59 5.73
N LEU A 20 44.00 -45.05 6.81
CA LEU A 20 42.57 -44.91 7.07
C LEU A 20 42.31 -43.44 7.46
N ILE A 21 41.77 -42.64 6.55
CA ILE A 21 41.09 -41.39 6.91
C ILE A 21 39.68 -41.44 6.32
N VAL A 22 38.73 -41.55 7.23
CA VAL A 22 37.29 -41.54 7.01
C VAL A 22 36.89 -40.17 6.46
N LEU A 23 36.51 -40.11 5.18
CA LEU A 23 35.74 -38.99 4.63
C LEU A 23 34.28 -39.40 4.61
N PHE A 24 33.55 -38.91 5.61
CA PHE A 24 32.10 -39.00 5.69
C PHE A 24 31.48 -38.15 4.58
N SER A 25 30.61 -38.78 3.79
CA SER A 25 29.71 -38.16 2.82
C SER A 25 28.79 -37.14 3.50
N LEU A 26 28.58 -35.97 2.87
CA LEU A 26 27.30 -35.25 2.71
C LEU A 26 27.53 -33.77 2.33
N GLU A 27 27.62 -33.47 1.04
CA GLU A 27 27.15 -32.19 0.47
C GLU A 27 26.64 -32.55 -0.94
N GLY A 28 25.34 -32.55 -1.21
CA GLY A 28 24.43 -31.44 -0.99
C GLY A 28 24.31 -30.69 -2.31
N CYS A 29 23.28 -31.02 -3.10
CA CYS A 29 22.98 -30.34 -4.35
C CYS A 29 22.92 -28.82 -4.12
N ALA A 30 23.70 -28.08 -4.89
CA ALA A 30 23.70 -26.63 -4.92
C ALA A 30 22.32 -26.12 -5.38
N SER A 31 21.44 -25.85 -4.41
CA SER A 31 20.24 -25.03 -4.61
C SER A 31 20.68 -23.57 -4.58
N SER A 32 20.56 -22.89 -5.72
CA SER A 32 20.88 -21.48 -5.85
C SER A 32 20.02 -20.67 -4.87
N LYS A 33 20.70 -20.00 -3.92
CA LYS A 33 20.12 -18.97 -3.07
C LYS A 33 19.49 -17.89 -3.95
N GLU A 34 18.17 -17.88 -4.03
CA GLU A 34 17.40 -16.69 -4.39
C GLU A 34 17.82 -15.58 -3.42
N LYS A 35 18.52 -14.56 -3.94
CA LYS A 35 18.77 -13.33 -3.18
C LYS A 35 17.43 -12.70 -2.88
N GLY A 36 17.11 -12.61 -1.59
CA GLY A 36 15.87 -12.07 -1.08
C GLY A 36 15.52 -10.74 -1.72
N LYS A 37 14.27 -10.63 -2.17
CA LYS A 37 13.63 -9.34 -2.43
C LYS A 37 13.78 -8.47 -1.18
N PRO A 38 14.23 -7.21 -1.30
CA PRO A 38 14.17 -6.31 -0.16
C PRO A 38 12.71 -6.18 0.26
N SER A 39 12.45 -6.41 1.54
CA SER A 39 11.19 -6.07 2.19
C SER A 39 10.99 -4.56 2.06
N VAL A 40 10.17 -4.15 1.10
CA VAL A 40 9.70 -2.77 0.95
C VAL A 40 8.78 -2.47 2.13
N VAL A 41 9.37 -2.12 3.26
CA VAL A 41 8.67 -1.39 4.30
C VAL A 41 8.43 -0.01 3.69
N THR A 42 7.15 0.34 3.44
CA THR A 42 6.76 1.64 2.93
C THR A 42 7.35 2.72 3.83
N ALA A 43 8.44 3.34 3.39
CA ALA A 43 8.97 4.52 4.04
C ALA A 43 7.93 5.66 3.89
N PRO A 44 7.88 6.62 4.83
CA PRO A 44 7.20 7.89 4.57
C PRO A 44 7.64 8.40 3.20
N SER A 45 6.69 8.90 2.41
CA SER A 45 7.00 9.43 1.07
C SER A 45 8.18 10.40 1.16
N ALA A 46 9.22 10.17 0.36
CA ALA A 46 10.47 10.92 0.39
C ALA A 46 10.36 12.32 -0.24
N LEU A 47 9.14 12.76 -0.58
CA LEU A 47 8.88 14.10 -1.08
C LEU A 47 9.32 15.11 -0.01
N SER A 48 10.34 15.88 -0.35
CA SER A 48 10.84 17.01 0.41
C SER A 48 10.88 18.21 -0.54
N GLY A 49 10.28 19.33 -0.14
CA GLY A 49 10.18 20.53 -0.98
C GLY A 49 8.82 21.22 -0.90
N GLU A 50 8.66 22.28 -1.69
CA GLU A 50 7.42 23.04 -1.80
C GLU A 50 6.44 22.38 -2.77
N ARG A 51 5.15 22.33 -2.39
CA ARG A 51 4.05 21.91 -3.26
C ARG A 51 3.88 22.92 -4.39
N LYS A 52 3.89 22.45 -5.64
CA LYS A 52 3.46 23.28 -6.78
C LYS A 52 1.93 23.35 -6.80
N ALA A 53 1.38 24.56 -6.59
CA ALA A 53 -0.05 24.79 -6.59
C ALA A 53 -0.74 24.25 -7.85
N ILE A 54 -1.92 23.66 -7.71
CA ILE A 54 -2.77 23.20 -8.82
C ILE A 54 -3.50 24.35 -9.52
N SER A 55 -3.49 25.54 -8.92
CA SER A 55 -4.12 26.75 -9.41
C SER A 55 -3.70 27.06 -10.85
N GLY A 56 -4.68 27.11 -11.76
CA GLY A 56 -4.47 27.40 -13.18
C GLY A 56 -4.20 26.17 -14.06
N GLU A 57 -3.95 24.99 -13.49
CA GLU A 57 -3.85 23.73 -14.25
C GLU A 57 -5.20 22.99 -14.30
N ILE A 58 -6.03 23.17 -13.27
CA ILE A 58 -7.42 22.67 -13.23
C ILE A 58 -8.33 23.85 -12.86
N ALA A 59 -9.42 24.01 -13.62
CA ALA A 59 -10.39 25.06 -13.34
C ALA A 59 -11.10 24.82 -11.99
N PRO A 60 -11.26 25.84 -11.14
CA PRO A 60 -12.03 25.71 -9.90
C PRO A 60 -13.44 25.16 -10.16
N TYR A 61 -14.01 24.51 -9.16
CA TYR A 61 -15.40 24.13 -9.16
C TYR A 61 -16.27 25.37 -8.95
N SER A 62 -17.24 25.57 -9.83
CA SER A 62 -18.20 26.67 -9.78
C SER A 62 -19.64 26.22 -9.55
N GLY A 63 -19.86 24.92 -9.32
CA GLY A 63 -21.17 24.38 -9.01
C GLY A 63 -21.55 24.55 -7.54
N GLY A 64 -22.81 24.22 -7.22
CA GLY A 64 -23.30 24.26 -5.84
C GLY A 64 -22.94 23.01 -5.03
N GLY A 65 -23.07 23.12 -3.71
CA GLY A 65 -22.94 22.02 -2.77
C GLY A 65 -21.63 22.03 -1.97
N ARG A 66 -21.67 21.47 -0.77
CA ARG A 66 -20.53 21.36 0.14
C ARG A 66 -19.71 20.12 -0.17
N THR A 67 -18.39 20.28 -0.12
CA THR A 67 -17.43 19.19 -0.34
C THR A 67 -16.58 19.00 0.91
N LEU A 68 -16.37 17.74 1.28
CA LEU A 68 -15.42 17.34 2.32
C LEU A 68 -14.29 16.53 1.69
N VAL A 69 -13.05 16.85 2.05
CA VAL A 69 -11.87 16.05 1.73
C VAL A 69 -11.32 15.47 3.02
N VAL A 70 -11.33 14.14 3.13
CA VAL A 70 -10.76 13.42 4.26
C VAL A 70 -9.52 12.67 3.81
N TYR A 71 -8.43 12.81 4.54
CA TYR A 71 -7.20 12.10 4.22
C TYR A 71 -6.48 11.60 5.46
N PHE A 72 -5.61 10.63 5.27
CA PHE A 72 -4.59 10.29 6.24
C PHE A 72 -3.22 10.40 5.57
N SER A 73 -2.19 10.87 6.26
CA SER A 73 -0.85 10.90 5.70
C SER A 73 0.23 10.56 6.72
N GLN A 74 1.30 9.93 6.24
CA GLN A 74 2.54 9.72 7.00
C GLN A 74 3.69 10.63 6.53
N GLY A 75 3.56 11.20 5.34
CA GLY A 75 4.45 12.22 4.77
C GLY A 75 3.60 13.30 4.10
N GLU A 76 4.09 13.92 3.03
CA GLU A 76 3.36 15.03 2.41
C GLU A 76 2.51 14.63 1.18
N ALA A 77 2.81 13.51 0.50
CA ALA A 77 2.17 13.17 -0.77
C ALA A 77 0.63 13.10 -0.73
N THR A 78 0.06 12.34 0.21
CA THR A 78 -1.41 12.23 0.35
C THR A 78 -2.04 13.54 0.75
N LYS A 79 -1.34 14.31 1.59
CA LYS A 79 -1.78 15.64 2.02
C LYS A 79 -1.81 16.62 0.86
N TRP A 80 -0.78 16.68 0.02
CA TRP A 80 -0.75 17.55 -1.17
C TRP A 80 -1.89 17.25 -2.13
N ALA A 81 -2.19 15.96 -2.37
CA ALA A 81 -3.35 15.60 -3.18
C ALA A 81 -4.68 16.01 -2.53
N ALA A 82 -4.81 15.89 -1.21
CA ALA A 82 -6.00 16.31 -0.49
C ALA A 82 -6.20 17.83 -0.56
N GLU A 83 -5.13 18.60 -0.35
CA GLU A 83 -5.16 20.06 -0.44
C GLU A 83 -5.45 20.54 -1.88
N ASP A 84 -4.88 19.89 -2.91
CA ASP A 84 -5.19 20.22 -4.31
C ASP A 84 -6.68 20.01 -4.62
N ILE A 85 -7.29 18.92 -4.13
CA ILE A 85 -8.74 18.68 -4.28
C ILE A 85 -9.53 19.74 -3.52
N ALA A 86 -9.11 20.10 -2.31
CA ALA A 86 -9.78 21.09 -1.50
C ALA A 86 -9.75 22.48 -2.14
N ASP A 87 -8.61 22.89 -2.71
CA ASP A 87 -8.46 24.14 -3.44
C ASP A 87 -9.35 24.19 -4.70
N ILE A 88 -9.47 23.07 -5.42
CA ILE A 88 -10.34 22.99 -6.61
C ILE A 88 -11.81 23.13 -6.22
N PHE A 89 -12.26 22.47 -5.14
CA PHE A 89 -13.67 22.46 -4.75
C PHE A 89 -14.07 23.58 -3.78
N GLY A 90 -13.12 24.32 -3.20
CA GLY A 90 -13.39 25.16 -2.03
C GLY A 90 -13.89 24.31 -0.85
N ALA A 91 -13.31 23.14 -0.65
CA ALA A 91 -13.81 22.13 0.28
C ALA A 91 -13.32 22.33 1.71
N ASP A 92 -14.09 21.82 2.66
CA ASP A 92 -13.59 21.55 4.01
C ASP A 92 -12.61 20.37 3.95
N ILE A 93 -11.53 20.43 4.72
CA ILE A 93 -10.48 19.40 4.74
C ILE A 93 -10.25 18.87 6.16
N GLU A 94 -10.19 17.56 6.31
CA GLU A 94 -9.94 16.88 7.59
C GLU A 94 -8.84 15.81 7.45
N GLU A 95 -7.83 15.92 8.31
CA GLU A 95 -6.84 14.86 8.49
C GLU A 95 -7.30 13.85 9.55
N ILE A 96 -7.28 12.56 9.20
CA ILE A 96 -7.53 11.46 10.13
C ILE A 96 -6.29 11.30 11.01
N GLU A 97 -6.39 11.70 12.26
CA GLU A 97 -5.31 11.55 13.23
C GLU A 97 -5.44 10.27 14.07
N GLU A 98 -4.32 9.65 14.43
CA GLU A 98 -4.31 8.52 15.36
C GLU A 98 -4.34 8.97 16.82
N LYS A 99 -5.06 8.23 17.69
CA LYS A 99 -5.14 8.51 19.14
C LYS A 99 -3.81 8.38 19.86
N LYS A 100 -2.96 7.45 19.41
CA LYS A 100 -1.62 7.23 19.94
C LYS A 100 -0.64 7.26 18.77
N PRO A 101 0.36 8.15 18.76
CA PRO A 101 1.45 8.06 17.81
C PRO A 101 2.08 6.67 17.97
N ARG A 102 2.15 5.89 16.89
CA ARG A 102 2.70 4.54 16.97
C ARG A 102 4.18 4.62 17.37
N LYS A 103 4.51 4.28 18.61
CA LYS A 103 5.86 3.83 18.97
C LYS A 103 6.09 2.51 18.23
N ALA A 104 7.27 2.37 17.63
CA ALA A 104 7.63 1.39 16.59
C ALA A 104 7.55 -0.12 16.96
N ASN A 105 6.44 -0.62 17.52
CA ASN A 105 6.29 -2.02 17.90
C ASN A 105 5.10 -2.69 17.20
N PHE A 106 5.46 -3.59 16.31
CA PHE A 106 4.73 -4.23 15.21
C PHE A 106 3.80 -5.40 15.60
N ILE A 107 3.60 -5.70 16.90
CA ILE A 107 3.06 -7.02 17.34
C ILE A 107 1.63 -6.96 17.93
N GLY A 108 0.89 -5.85 17.75
CA GLY A 108 -0.50 -5.73 18.25
C GLY A 108 -1.61 -6.24 17.32
N PHE A 109 -1.29 -6.70 16.11
CA PHE A 109 -2.20 -6.62 14.96
C PHE A 109 -3.23 -7.75 14.77
N MET A 110 -3.19 -8.86 15.54
CA MET A 110 -4.01 -10.05 15.22
C MET A 110 -5.17 -10.38 16.18
N LEU A 111 -5.30 -9.72 17.33
CA LEU A 111 -6.38 -10.02 18.31
C LEU A 111 -7.59 -9.08 18.26
N ALA A 112 -7.56 -8.02 17.44
CA ALA A 112 -8.59 -6.97 17.39
C ALA A 112 -9.78 -7.25 16.43
N GLY A 113 -9.82 -8.43 15.82
CA GLY A 113 -10.69 -8.73 14.67
C GLY A 113 -12.19 -8.90 14.93
N PHE A 114 -12.64 -9.16 16.17
CA PHE A 114 -14.03 -9.60 16.40
C PHE A 114 -14.83 -8.82 17.49
N GLN A 115 -14.17 -8.09 18.39
CA GLN A 115 -14.88 -7.25 19.39
C GLN A 115 -15.20 -5.82 18.90
N SER A 116 -15.06 -5.59 17.58
CA SER A 116 -14.76 -4.27 17.03
C SER A 116 -15.98 -3.40 16.68
N THR A 117 -17.22 -3.93 16.60
CA THR A 117 -18.38 -3.12 16.18
C THR A 117 -18.70 -1.93 17.10
N PHE A 118 -18.33 -1.99 18.38
CA PHE A 118 -18.41 -0.84 19.32
C PHE A 118 -17.05 -0.25 19.73
N LYS A 119 -15.92 -0.86 19.34
CA LYS A 119 -14.54 -0.42 19.69
C LYS A 119 -13.69 0.04 18.49
N LEU A 120 -14.28 0.07 17.29
CA LEU A 120 -13.66 0.52 16.03
C LEU A 120 -13.19 2.00 16.07
N SER A 121 -13.68 2.79 17.03
CA SER A 121 -13.22 4.16 17.29
C SER A 121 -11.87 4.23 18.01
N SER A 122 -11.26 3.12 18.44
CA SER A 122 -10.12 3.16 19.37
C SER A 122 -8.77 3.53 18.74
N GLY A 123 -8.63 3.51 17.42
CA GLY A 123 -7.37 3.82 16.72
C GLY A 123 -7.19 5.28 16.30
N ILE A 124 -8.28 5.95 15.93
CA ILE A 124 -8.28 7.32 15.41
C ILE A 124 -8.93 8.29 16.38
N LYS A 125 -8.53 9.56 16.33
CA LYS A 125 -9.24 10.64 17.02
C LYS A 125 -10.66 10.75 16.46
N GLU A 126 -11.57 11.31 17.25
CA GLU A 126 -12.94 11.53 16.83
C GLU A 126 -12.97 12.52 15.65
N PRO A 127 -13.62 12.18 14.52
CA PRO A 127 -13.82 13.12 13.42
C PRO A 127 -14.56 14.37 13.91
N LYS A 128 -14.13 15.53 13.44
CA LYS A 128 -14.72 16.84 13.75
C LYS A 128 -15.83 17.20 12.77
N LEU A 129 -15.75 16.67 11.54
CA LEU A 129 -16.70 16.93 10.46
C LEU A 129 -17.57 15.69 10.20
N ASP A 130 -18.88 15.89 10.10
CA ASP A 130 -19.83 14.83 9.76
C ASP A 130 -19.99 14.75 8.23
N PRO A 131 -19.57 13.65 7.57
CA PRO A 131 -19.68 13.52 6.11
C PRO A 131 -21.12 13.54 5.59
N THR A 132 -22.13 13.34 6.44
CA THR A 132 -23.55 13.39 6.03
C THR A 132 -24.07 14.81 5.78
N GLU A 133 -23.34 15.84 6.25
CA GLU A 133 -23.66 17.25 6.02
C GLU A 133 -23.13 17.78 4.66
N TYR A 134 -22.49 16.91 3.87
CA TYR A 134 -21.85 17.26 2.61
C TYR A 134 -22.55 16.58 1.44
N ASP A 135 -22.55 17.25 0.29
CA ASP A 135 -23.07 16.68 -0.95
C ASP A 135 -22.09 15.67 -1.55
N ARG A 136 -20.79 15.83 -1.26
CA ARG A 136 -19.74 14.94 -1.75
C ARG A 136 -18.54 14.83 -0.82
N VAL A 137 -17.91 13.66 -0.85
CA VAL A 137 -16.75 13.34 0.00
C VAL A 137 -15.62 12.73 -0.83
N PHE A 138 -14.42 13.26 -0.68
CA PHE A 138 -13.19 12.63 -1.16
C PHE A 138 -12.50 11.93 0.00
N VAL A 139 -12.08 10.68 -0.18
CA VAL A 139 -11.31 9.94 0.84
C VAL A 139 -9.97 9.49 0.26
N LEU A 140 -8.88 9.96 0.87
CA LEU A 140 -7.52 9.70 0.42
C LEU A 140 -6.75 8.83 1.41
N THR A 141 -6.04 7.83 0.90
CA THR A 141 -5.24 6.91 1.72
C THR A 141 -3.84 6.70 1.16
N PRO A 142 -2.80 6.63 2.00
CA PRO A 142 -1.57 5.99 1.60
C PRO A 142 -1.82 4.48 1.49
N VAL A 143 -1.03 3.79 0.66
CA VAL A 143 -1.00 2.33 0.61
C VAL A 143 0.09 1.84 1.55
N TRP A 144 -0.28 1.00 2.52
CA TRP A 144 0.63 0.46 3.53
C TRP A 144 0.71 -1.06 3.41
N SER A 145 1.93 -1.59 3.25
CA SER A 145 2.16 -3.03 3.11
C SER A 145 1.20 -3.67 2.09
N TRP A 146 1.01 -3.02 0.93
CA TRP A 146 0.12 -3.46 -0.15
C TRP A 146 -1.37 -3.51 0.23
N GLY A 147 -1.79 -2.71 1.22
CA GLY A 147 -3.14 -2.67 1.77
C GLY A 147 -3.63 -1.27 2.13
N LEU A 148 -4.93 -1.17 2.40
CA LEU A 148 -5.60 0.03 2.90
C LEU A 148 -5.07 0.39 4.29
N ALA A 149 -4.68 1.65 4.48
CA ALA A 149 -4.19 2.16 5.74
C ALA A 149 -5.24 1.96 6.86
N PRO A 150 -4.85 1.43 8.04
CA PRO A 150 -5.77 1.19 9.15
C PRO A 150 -6.57 2.42 9.59
N PRO A 151 -5.99 3.64 9.68
CA PRO A 151 -6.76 4.84 10.07
C PRO A 151 -7.90 5.15 9.11
N VAL A 152 -7.67 5.07 7.80
CA VAL A 152 -8.70 5.27 6.78
C VAL A 152 -9.75 4.16 6.84
N ARG A 153 -9.33 2.90 7.05
CA ARG A 153 -10.27 1.78 7.25
C ARG A 153 -11.19 2.04 8.44
N SER A 154 -10.66 2.52 9.56
CA SER A 154 -11.45 2.85 10.76
C SER A 154 -12.43 3.99 10.48
N TRP A 155 -12.00 5.06 9.82
CA TRP A 155 -12.86 6.18 9.45
C TRP A 155 -14.00 5.75 8.51
N LEU A 156 -13.70 4.95 7.49
CA LEU A 156 -14.71 4.42 6.57
C LEU A 156 -15.71 3.49 7.27
N ALA A 157 -15.23 2.65 8.19
CA ALA A 157 -16.09 1.75 8.96
C ALA A 157 -16.99 2.52 9.94
N LEU A 158 -16.53 3.65 10.47
CA LEU A 158 -17.33 4.54 11.33
C LEU A 158 -18.50 5.16 10.57
N HIS A 159 -18.30 5.51 9.29
CA HIS A 159 -19.31 6.11 8.42
C HIS A 159 -19.90 5.10 7.43
N LYS A 160 -19.96 3.83 7.83
CA LYS A 160 -20.38 2.76 6.93
C LYS A 160 -21.86 2.91 6.56
N GLY A 161 -22.13 3.03 5.26
CA GLY A 161 -23.48 3.18 4.70
C GLY A 161 -24.04 4.60 4.77
N SER A 162 -23.28 5.58 5.26
CA SER A 162 -23.73 6.97 5.38
C SER A 162 -22.97 7.96 4.49
N LEU A 163 -21.96 7.52 3.74
CA LEU A 163 -21.23 8.42 2.84
C LEU A 163 -22.13 8.88 1.68
N PRO A 164 -22.13 10.19 1.36
CA PRO A 164 -22.76 10.72 0.15
C PRO A 164 -21.97 10.30 -1.10
N LYS A 165 -22.21 10.97 -2.25
CA LYS A 165 -21.43 10.76 -3.47
C LYS A 165 -19.94 10.88 -3.13
N SER A 166 -19.18 9.80 -3.33
CA SER A 166 -17.80 9.73 -2.85
C SER A 166 -16.81 9.35 -3.93
N ALA A 167 -15.60 9.86 -3.82
CA ALA A 167 -14.46 9.46 -4.65
C ALA A 167 -13.28 9.04 -3.77
N PHE A 168 -12.55 8.01 -4.21
CA PHE A 168 -11.45 7.43 -3.45
C PHE A 168 -10.12 7.61 -4.17
N ALA A 169 -9.09 8.06 -3.46
CA ALA A 169 -7.75 8.16 -4.02
C ALA A 169 -6.72 7.44 -3.17
N THR A 170 -5.77 6.79 -3.82
CA THR A 170 -4.67 6.10 -3.14
C THR A 170 -3.34 6.73 -3.51
N VAL A 171 -2.42 6.84 -2.56
CA VAL A 171 -1.02 7.24 -2.82
C VAL A 171 -0.09 6.09 -2.48
N SER A 172 0.76 5.69 -3.42
CA SER A 172 1.66 4.53 -3.25
C SER A 172 3.02 4.74 -3.93
N GLY A 173 3.94 3.78 -3.78
CA GLY A 173 5.16 3.73 -4.59
C GLY A 173 4.89 3.23 -6.01
N ASP A 174 4.12 2.13 -6.12
CA ASP A 174 3.89 1.40 -7.38
C ASP A 174 2.63 0.51 -7.35
N THR A 175 1.74 0.70 -6.37
CA THR A 175 0.61 -0.21 -6.15
C THR A 175 -0.58 0.17 -7.02
N ASN A 176 -1.17 -0.81 -7.71
CA ASN A 176 -2.43 -0.61 -8.41
C ASN A 176 -3.55 -0.25 -7.39
N PRO A 177 -4.29 0.87 -7.57
CA PRO A 177 -5.37 1.29 -6.68
C PRO A 177 -6.53 0.29 -6.54
N ASP A 178 -6.83 -0.54 -7.54
CA ASP A 178 -8.06 -1.36 -7.61
C ASP A 178 -8.30 -2.19 -6.33
N LYS A 179 -7.27 -2.90 -5.87
CA LYS A 179 -7.34 -3.75 -4.67
C LYS A 179 -7.65 -2.93 -3.42
N ILE A 180 -7.09 -1.72 -3.34
CA ILE A 180 -7.20 -0.85 -2.16
C ILE A 180 -8.56 -0.17 -2.16
N VAL A 181 -9.00 0.31 -3.32
CA VAL A 181 -10.34 0.88 -3.54
C VAL A 181 -11.42 -0.14 -3.23
N ALA A 182 -11.26 -1.41 -3.64
CA ALA A 182 -12.18 -2.48 -3.26
C ALA A 182 -12.25 -2.67 -1.72
N ALA A 183 -11.11 -2.54 -1.03
CA ALA A 183 -11.10 -2.58 0.43
C ALA A 183 -11.76 -1.35 1.07
N MET A 184 -11.65 -0.17 0.46
CA MET A 184 -12.34 1.05 0.88
C MET A 184 -13.84 0.95 0.69
N ALA A 185 -14.28 0.47 -0.47
CA ALA A 185 -15.69 0.22 -0.77
C ALA A 185 -16.31 -0.78 0.22
N LYS A 186 -15.60 -1.87 0.53
CA LYS A 186 -16.04 -2.84 1.54
C LYS A 186 -16.14 -2.23 2.94
N ALA A 187 -15.19 -1.39 3.34
CA ALA A 187 -15.17 -0.76 4.66
C ALA A 187 -16.29 0.27 4.83
N SER A 188 -16.50 1.11 3.82
CA SER A 188 -17.54 2.15 3.80
C SER A 188 -18.93 1.63 3.47
N GLY A 189 -19.05 0.46 2.83
CA GLY A 189 -20.32 0.03 2.26
C GLY A 189 -20.80 0.93 1.10
N ALA A 190 -19.92 1.76 0.53
CA ALA A 190 -20.22 2.65 -0.58
C ALA A 190 -19.48 2.21 -1.85
N VAL A 191 -20.11 2.44 -3.01
CA VAL A 191 -19.44 2.35 -4.31
C VAL A 191 -18.98 3.76 -4.69
N PRO A 192 -17.68 4.01 -4.86
CA PRO A 192 -17.21 5.35 -5.22
C PRO A 192 -17.65 5.70 -6.64
N ALA A 193 -18.07 6.95 -6.85
CA ALA A 193 -18.38 7.51 -8.16
C ALA A 193 -17.13 7.62 -9.05
N ALA A 194 -15.95 7.78 -8.44
CA ALA A 194 -14.67 7.76 -9.13
C ALA A 194 -13.55 7.31 -8.19
N PHE A 195 -12.47 6.79 -8.76
CA PHE A 195 -11.25 6.56 -8.01
C PHE A 195 -10.00 6.76 -8.86
N THR A 196 -8.87 7.02 -8.19
CA THR A 196 -7.56 7.10 -8.87
C THR A 196 -6.41 6.66 -7.95
N GLY A 197 -5.28 6.33 -8.57
CA GLY A 197 -4.05 5.95 -7.89
C GLY A 197 -2.91 6.89 -8.27
N PHE A 198 -2.41 7.63 -7.29
CA PHE A 198 -1.18 8.40 -7.40
C PHE A 198 0.02 7.54 -6.98
N VAL A 199 1.12 7.75 -7.70
CA VAL A 199 2.44 7.21 -7.37
C VAL A 199 3.39 8.36 -7.08
N GLU A 200 4.48 8.09 -6.38
CA GLU A 200 5.42 9.14 -5.95
C GLU A 200 5.92 10.02 -7.09
N VAL A 201 6.14 9.46 -8.28
CA VAL A 201 6.58 10.21 -9.46
C VAL A 201 5.55 11.25 -9.94
N ASP A 202 4.26 11.04 -9.70
CA ASP A 202 3.21 12.00 -10.09
C ASP A 202 3.41 13.36 -9.41
N PHE A 203 3.96 13.37 -8.18
CA PHE A 203 4.21 14.59 -7.41
C PHE A 203 5.53 15.29 -7.78
N LYS A 204 6.31 14.73 -8.71
CA LYS A 204 7.58 15.29 -9.20
C LYS A 204 7.34 16.02 -10.53
N PRO A 205 8.22 16.97 -10.93
CA PRO A 205 8.06 17.71 -12.18
C PRO A 205 7.83 16.82 -13.41
N GLU A 206 8.55 15.70 -13.51
CA GLU A 206 8.44 14.72 -14.59
C GLU A 206 7.09 13.99 -14.65
N GLY A 207 6.39 13.87 -13.51
CA GLY A 207 5.07 13.22 -13.44
C GLY A 207 3.89 14.18 -13.40
N ARG A 208 4.13 15.50 -13.44
CA ARG A 208 3.06 16.51 -13.27
C ARG A 208 1.92 16.35 -14.28
N ALA A 209 2.22 16.03 -15.54
CA ALA A 209 1.18 15.80 -16.55
C ALA A 209 0.27 14.61 -16.19
N SER A 210 0.86 13.51 -15.71
CA SER A 210 0.12 12.33 -15.23
C SER A 210 -0.73 12.68 -14.00
N TYR A 211 -0.15 13.42 -13.05
CA TYR A 211 -0.86 13.91 -11.87
C TYR A 211 -2.12 14.72 -12.22
N VAL A 212 -1.96 15.73 -13.07
CA VAL A 212 -3.06 16.61 -13.50
C VAL A 212 -4.13 15.80 -14.25
N ALA A 213 -3.74 14.88 -15.13
CA ALA A 213 -4.70 14.06 -15.87
C ALA A 213 -5.52 13.15 -14.93
N LYS A 214 -4.85 12.47 -13.99
CA LYS A 214 -5.51 11.62 -12.98
C LYS A 214 -6.44 12.41 -12.08
N LEU A 215 -5.99 13.58 -11.62
CA LEU A 215 -6.77 14.46 -10.77
C LEU A 215 -7.99 14.98 -11.54
N SER A 216 -7.80 15.52 -12.75
CA SER A 216 -8.90 16.05 -13.58
C SER A 216 -9.99 15.01 -13.83
N ALA A 217 -9.64 13.78 -14.23
CA ALA A 217 -10.61 12.72 -14.47
C ALA A 217 -11.46 12.38 -13.23
N MET A 218 -10.83 12.36 -12.05
CA MET A 218 -11.54 12.13 -10.79
C MET A 218 -12.44 13.32 -10.43
N ILE A 219 -11.93 14.55 -10.56
CA ILE A 219 -12.67 15.78 -10.28
C ILE A 219 -13.91 15.89 -11.17
N ASP A 220 -13.77 15.64 -12.49
CA ASP A 220 -14.87 15.77 -13.45
C ASP A 220 -16.02 14.81 -13.18
N SER A 221 -15.71 13.59 -12.72
CA SER A 221 -16.73 12.63 -12.28
C SER A 221 -17.49 13.09 -11.03
N MET A 222 -16.89 14.01 -10.27
CA MET A 222 -17.38 14.51 -9.00
C MET A 222 -17.97 15.92 -9.08
N ARG A 223 -17.86 16.62 -10.22
CA ARG A 223 -18.56 17.89 -10.46
C ARG A 223 -20.07 17.71 -10.37
#